data_AF-A0A2T4TM69-F1
#
_entry.id   AF-A0A2T4TM69-F1
#
_cell.length_a   1.000
_cell.length_b   1.000
_cell.length_c   1.000
_cell.angle_alpha   90.00
_cell.angle_beta   90.00
_cell.angle_gamma   90.00
#
_symmetry.space_group_name_H-M   'P 1'
#
loop_
_entity.id
_entity.type
_entity.pdbx_description
1 polymer ?
#
loop_
_entity_poly.entity_id
_entity_poly.type
_entity_poly.pdbx_seq_one_letter_code
_entity_poly.pdbx_strand_id
1 'polypeptide(L)'
;MYFNGWHYLIFDLKGEYVINPDSLKLGFCDKNIRVGKSYPYSAIDTYKKNNTYVKNRLVLVQLGYERKDEVHKLNDSLALFVLPSDFIMRNDKRVLTDSLRIVLRRPKRK
;
A
#
# COMPACT_ATOMS: atom_id res chain seq x y z
N MET A 1 -20.56 0.16 -12.80
CA MET A 1 -19.95 -0.62 -11.69
C MET A 1 -18.52 -0.13 -11.53
N TYR A 2 -18.33 0.82 -10.61
CA TYR A 2 -17.05 1.44 -10.26
C TYR A 2 -16.06 0.34 -9.87
N PHE A 3 -14.82 0.44 -10.37
CA PHE A 3 -13.78 -0.53 -10.07
C PHE A 3 -13.36 -0.37 -8.61
N ASN A 4 -14.09 -1.03 -7.71
CA ASN A 4 -13.84 -1.06 -6.27
C ASN A 4 -13.15 -2.39 -5.94
N GLY A 5 -11.92 -2.31 -5.46
CA GLY A 5 -11.17 -3.48 -5.06
C GLY A 5 -10.26 -3.17 -3.88
N TRP A 6 -9.74 -4.23 -3.30
CA TRP A 6 -8.81 -4.17 -2.18
C TRP A 6 -7.52 -4.87 -2.61
N HIS A 7 -6.39 -4.19 -2.43
CA HIS A 7 -5.08 -4.84 -2.48
C HIS A 7 -4.46 -4.78 -1.10
N TYR A 8 -3.63 -5.76 -0.77
CA TYR A 8 -2.89 -5.78 0.49
C TYR A 8 -1.40 -5.66 0.18
N LEU A 9 -0.74 -4.70 0.80
CA LEU A 9 0.71 -4.74 0.96
C LEU A 9 0.99 -5.59 2.20
N ILE A 10 1.82 -6.61 2.05
CA ILE A 10 2.14 -7.55 3.13
C ILE A 10 3.65 -7.51 3.33
N PHE A 11 4.07 -7.23 4.57
CA PHE A 11 5.47 -7.16 4.98
C PHE A 11 5.71 -8.17 6.10
N ASP A 12 6.42 -9.25 5.81
CA ASP A 12 6.88 -10.19 6.83
C ASP A 12 8.22 -9.72 7.42
N LEU A 13 8.14 -8.95 8.51
CA LEU A 13 9.29 -8.28 9.09
C LEU A 13 9.98 -9.20 10.12
N LYS A 14 11.13 -9.75 9.75
CA LYS A 14 12.02 -10.52 10.65
C LYS A 14 13.10 -9.63 11.26
N GLY A 15 13.12 -9.51 12.59
CA GLY A 15 13.96 -8.55 13.33
C GLY A 15 13.19 -7.35 13.85
N GLU A 16 13.92 -6.27 14.15
CA GLU A 16 13.39 -5.03 14.73
C GLU A 16 13.28 -3.93 13.68
N TYR A 17 12.13 -3.28 13.62
CA TYR A 17 11.79 -2.26 12.64
C TYR A 17 11.03 -1.12 13.30
N VAL A 18 11.01 0.02 12.63
CA VAL A 18 10.18 1.16 12.96
C VAL A 18 9.19 1.42 11.84
N ILE A 19 7.91 1.53 12.20
CA ILE A 19 6.82 1.84 11.27
C ILE A 19 6.44 3.32 11.40
N ASN A 20 6.40 4.01 10.25
CA ASN A 20 5.96 5.40 10.11
C ASN A 20 4.76 5.47 9.17
N PRO A 21 3.53 5.23 9.65
CA PRO A 21 2.34 5.14 8.82
C PRO A 21 2.14 6.32 7.86
N ASP A 22 2.39 7.55 8.32
CA ASP A 22 2.18 8.76 7.51
C ASP A 22 3.24 8.95 6.42
N SER A 23 4.36 8.22 6.51
CA SER A 23 5.43 8.31 5.51
C SER A 23 5.17 7.45 4.27
N LEU A 24 4.15 6.57 4.26
CA LEU A 24 3.84 5.74 3.10
C LEU A 24 3.50 6.60 1.88
N LYS A 25 4.29 6.46 0.81
CA LYS A 25 4.08 7.18 -0.45
C LYS A 25 3.58 6.23 -1.53
N LEU A 26 2.45 6.59 -2.12
CA LEU A 26 1.81 5.86 -3.22
C LEU A 26 1.76 6.75 -4.46
N GLY A 27 2.16 6.21 -5.61
CA GLY A 27 2.05 6.85 -6.92
C GLY A 27 1.06 6.11 -7.81
N PHE A 28 0.37 6.83 -8.70
CA PHE A 28 -0.62 6.23 -9.61
C PHE A 28 -0.33 6.65 -11.05
N CYS A 29 -0.40 5.70 -11.99
CA CYS A 29 -0.36 6.04 -13.43
C CYS A 29 -1.59 6.84 -13.85
N ASP A 30 -2.77 6.48 -13.33
CA ASP A 30 -4.04 7.10 -13.67
C ASP A 30 -4.46 8.09 -12.57
N LYS A 31 -4.60 9.36 -12.94
CA LYS A 31 -4.99 10.46 -12.04
C LYS A 31 -6.45 10.34 -11.54
N ASN A 32 -7.23 9.45 -12.15
CA ASN A 32 -8.61 9.19 -11.77
C ASN A 32 -8.73 8.18 -10.61
N ILE A 33 -7.62 7.56 -10.18
CA ILE A 33 -7.63 6.68 -9.00
C ILE A 33 -7.52 7.51 -7.72
N ARG A 34 -8.42 7.24 -6.77
CA ARG A 34 -8.26 7.62 -5.35
C ARG A 34 -7.98 6.37 -4.54
N VAL A 35 -7.08 6.48 -3.56
CA VAL A 35 -6.88 5.46 -2.54
C VAL A 35 -7.37 5.99 -1.20
N GLY A 36 -8.17 5.19 -0.51
CA GLY A 36 -8.57 5.46 0.86
C GLY A 36 -7.37 5.34 1.80
N LYS A 37 -7.29 6.23 2.79
CA LYS A 37 -6.27 6.12 3.84
C LYS A 37 -6.58 4.90 4.70
N SER A 38 -5.65 3.95 4.75
CA SER A 38 -5.67 2.85 5.71
C SER A 38 -4.42 2.89 6.58
N TYR A 39 -4.58 2.47 7.82
CA TYR A 39 -3.46 2.31 8.72
C TYR A 39 -2.85 0.92 8.54
N PRO A 40 -1.51 0.79 8.61
CA PRO A 40 -0.88 -0.51 8.74
C PRO A 40 -1.37 -1.20 10.01
N TYR A 41 -1.57 -2.51 9.92
CA TYR A 41 -2.04 -3.32 11.03
C TYR A 41 -1.37 -4.70 11.03
N SER A 42 -1.39 -5.36 12.17
CA SER A 42 -1.10 -6.78 12.32
C SER A 42 -2.35 -7.50 12.79
N ALA A 43 -2.25 -8.81 13.07
CA ALA A 43 -3.37 -9.58 13.60
C ALA A 43 -3.98 -8.98 14.90
N ILE A 44 -3.20 -8.25 15.68
CA ILE A 44 -3.60 -7.74 17.01
C ILE A 44 -3.54 -6.21 17.14
N ASP A 45 -2.69 -5.54 16.36
CA ASP A 45 -2.41 -4.11 16.52
C ASP A 45 -2.75 -3.31 15.26
N THR A 46 -3.20 -2.07 15.42
CA THR A 46 -3.25 -1.08 14.33
C THR A 46 -2.25 0.04 14.62
N TYR A 47 -1.30 0.27 13.72
CA TYR A 47 -0.24 1.26 13.91
C TYR A 47 -0.67 2.60 13.32
N LYS A 48 -1.11 3.51 14.20
CA LYS A 48 -1.58 4.86 13.81
C LYS A 48 -0.51 5.94 14.00
N LYS A 49 0.48 5.70 14.87
CA LYS A 49 1.51 6.66 15.24
C LYS A 49 2.81 6.36 14.49
N ASN A 50 3.53 7.40 14.08
CA ASN A 50 4.90 7.26 13.60
C ASN A 50 5.85 6.83 14.73
N ASN A 51 7.04 6.36 14.36
CA ASN A 51 8.04 5.82 15.26
C ASN A 51 7.53 4.64 16.11
N THR A 52 6.64 3.80 15.53
CA THR A 52 6.15 2.61 16.22
C THR A 52 7.14 1.46 16.03
N TYR A 53 7.71 0.99 17.12
CA TYR A 53 8.61 -0.17 17.11
C TYR A 53 7.84 -1.47 16.95
N VAL A 54 8.28 -2.31 16.02
CA VAL A 54 7.73 -3.65 15.78
C VAL A 54 8.86 -4.67 15.69
N LYS A 55 8.62 -5.88 16.23
CA LYS A 55 9.57 -6.99 16.21
C LYS A 55 8.91 -8.26 15.73
N ASN A 56 9.53 -8.96 14.79
CA ASN A 56 9.11 -10.27 14.27
C ASN A 56 7.60 -10.31 13.95
N ARG A 57 7.14 -9.41 13.07
CA ARG A 57 5.72 -9.12 12.87
C ARG A 57 5.32 -9.10 11.41
N LEU A 58 4.18 -9.71 11.11
CA LEU A 58 3.49 -9.53 9.83
C LEU A 58 2.69 -8.23 9.87
N VAL A 59 3.06 -7.28 9.00
CA VAL A 59 2.38 -5.98 8.86
C VAL A 59 1.65 -5.95 7.53
N LEU A 60 0.37 -5.61 7.56
CA LEU A 60 -0.50 -5.49 6.40
C LEU A 60 -0.94 -4.04 6.23
N VAL A 61 -1.06 -3.60 4.97
CA VAL A 61 -1.71 -2.33 4.62
C VAL A 61 -2.79 -2.63 3.60
N GLN A 62 -4.04 -2.36 3.96
CA GLN A 62 -5.19 -2.57 3.09
C GLN A 62 -5.41 -1.35 2.20
N LEU A 63 -5.12 -1.44 0.91
CA LEU A 63 -5.32 -0.36 -0.05
C LEU A 63 -6.69 -0.52 -0.73
N GLY A 64 -7.67 0.23 -0.23
CA GLY A 64 -8.94 0.43 -0.92
C GLY A 64 -8.80 1.52 -1.98
N TYR A 65 -9.28 1.28 -3.19
CA TYR A 65 -9.23 2.27 -4.27
C TYR A 65 -10.57 2.41 -4.99
N GLU A 66 -10.79 3.62 -5.50
CA GLU A 66 -11.99 4.01 -6.23
C GLU A 66 -11.59 4.85 -7.44
N ARG A 67 -12.31 4.69 -8.55
CA ARG A 67 -12.16 5.57 -9.73
C ARG A 67 -13.14 6.73 -9.63
N LYS A 68 -12.67 7.95 -9.94
CA LYS A 68 -13.49 9.16 -9.98
C LYS A 68 -14.33 9.30 -11.25
N ASP A 69 -13.92 8.65 -12.34
CA ASP A 69 -14.52 8.81 -13.66
C ASP A 69 -15.55 7.71 -13.97
N GLU A 70 -16.61 8.08 -14.68
CA GLU A 70 -17.70 7.15 -15.09
C GLU A 70 -17.34 6.28 -16.31
N VAL A 71 -16.10 6.37 -16.80
CA VAL A 71 -15.73 5.90 -18.13
C VAL A 71 -15.78 4.37 -18.24
N HIS A 72 -16.59 3.88 -19.18
CA HIS A 72 -16.87 2.47 -19.47
C HIS A 72 -15.73 1.72 -20.18
N LYS A 73 -14.61 2.38 -20.53
CA LYS A 73 -13.47 1.77 -21.21
C LYS A 73 -12.37 1.38 -20.21
N LEU A 74 -12.55 0.21 -19.61
CA LEU A 74 -11.61 -0.47 -18.71
C LEU A 74 -10.39 -1.07 -19.44
N ASN A 75 -9.75 -0.32 -20.34
CA ASN A 75 -8.74 -0.92 -21.23
C ASN A 75 -7.28 -0.65 -20.89
N ASP A 76 -6.97 0.06 -19.82
CA ASP A 76 -5.58 0.22 -19.39
C ASP A 76 -5.33 -0.51 -18.08
N SER A 77 -4.27 -1.32 -18.08
CA SER A 77 -3.76 -1.96 -16.88
C SER A 77 -3.45 -0.90 -15.84
N LEU A 78 -4.31 -0.76 -14.82
CA LEU A 78 -4.12 0.19 -13.74
C LEU A 78 -2.86 -0.19 -12.98
N ALA A 79 -1.97 0.77 -12.74
CA ALA A 79 -0.74 0.55 -12.00
C ALA A 79 -0.64 1.51 -10.82
N LEU A 80 -0.36 0.93 -9.66
CA LEU A 80 0.01 1.59 -8.42
C LEU A 80 1.53 1.43 -8.24
N PHE A 81 2.17 2.44 -7.68
CA PHE A 81 3.55 2.37 -7.25
C PHE A 81 3.64 2.58 -5.74
N VAL A 82 4.35 1.69 -5.06
CA VAL A 82 4.85 1.97 -3.71
C VAL A 82 6.18 2.69 -3.90
N LEU A 83 6.21 3.97 -3.56
CA LEU A 83 7.38 4.80 -3.76
C LEU A 83 8.37 4.64 -2.60
N PRO A 84 9.66 4.91 -2.83
CA PRO A 84 10.62 4.96 -1.75
C PRO A 84 10.12 5.88 -0.64
N SER A 85 10.04 5.35 0.59
CA SER A 85 9.59 6.10 1.76
C SER A 85 10.22 5.59 3.06
N ASP A 86 10.06 6.38 4.13
CA ASP A 86 10.49 6.02 5.48
C ASP A 86 9.42 5.23 6.23
N PHE A 87 8.44 4.67 5.50
CA PHE A 87 7.32 3.92 6.04
C PHE A 87 7.77 2.73 6.90
N ILE A 88 8.82 2.03 6.45
CA ILE A 88 9.49 0.96 7.21
C ILE A 88 10.97 1.29 7.26
N MET A 89 11.48 1.43 8.49
CA MET A 89 12.88 1.70 8.76
C MET A 89 13.49 0.55 9.56
N ARG A 90 14.77 0.27 9.32
CA ARG A 90 15.58 -0.67 10.10
C ARG A 90 16.94 -0.04 10.33
N ASN A 91 17.37 0.05 11.59
CA ASN A 91 18.66 0.66 11.96
C ASN A 91 18.88 2.02 11.27
N ASP A 92 17.89 2.91 11.36
CA ASP A 92 17.85 4.24 10.73
C ASP A 92 18.00 4.27 9.20
N LYS A 93 17.86 3.13 8.54
CA LYS A 93 17.86 3.01 7.08
C LYS A 93 16.49 2.61 6.56
N ARG A 94 16.09 3.22 5.44
CA ARG A 94 14.86 2.85 4.74
C ARG A 94 14.91 1.42 4.24
N VAL A 95 13.80 0.70 4.38
CA VAL A 95 13.63 -0.61 3.74
C VAL A 95 13.12 -0.45 2.32
N LEU A 96 12.23 0.52 2.08
CA LEU A 96 11.69 0.81 0.75
C LEU A 96 12.61 1.81 0.03
N THR A 97 13.64 1.30 -0.64
CA THR A 97 14.65 2.11 -1.37
C THR A 97 14.23 2.44 -2.79
N ASP A 98 13.46 1.55 -3.43
CA ASP A 98 13.09 1.62 -4.84
C ASP A 98 11.57 1.63 -5.02
N SER A 99 11.13 2.07 -6.20
CA SER A 99 9.71 2.09 -6.56
C SER A 99 9.24 0.69 -6.95
N LEU A 100 8.25 0.15 -6.24
CA LEU A 100 7.63 -1.13 -6.57
C LEU A 100 6.35 -0.90 -7.37
N ARG A 101 6.26 -1.47 -8.57
CA ARG A 101 5.05 -1.39 -9.42
C ARG A 101 4.11 -2.56 -9.15
N ILE A 102 2.85 -2.24 -8.87
CA ILE A 102 1.75 -3.19 -8.67
C ILE A 102 0.72 -2.97 -9.77
N VAL A 103 0.47 -4.00 -10.57
CA VAL A 103 -0.55 -3.95 -11.63
C VAL A 103 -1.89 -4.44 -11.06
N LEU A 104 -2.86 -3.55 -10.95
CA LEU A 104 -4.22 -3.81 -10.49
C LEU A 104 -5.01 -4.45 -11.65
N ARG A 105 -4.85 -5.76 -11.86
CA ARG A 105 -5.62 -6.50 -12.85
C ARG A 105 -7.01 -6.83 -12.30
N ARG A 106 -8.05 -6.76 -13.14
CA ARG A 106 -9.31 -7.48 -12.84
C ARG A 106 -9.00 -8.98 -12.83
N PRO A 107 -9.48 -9.75 -11.84
CA PRO A 107 -9.55 -11.20 -12.00
C PRO A 107 -10.37 -11.48 -13.27
N LYS A 108 -9.82 -12.27 -14.19
CA LYS A 108 -10.61 -12.75 -15.33
C LYS A 108 -11.80 -13.50 -14.74
N ARG A 109 -13.03 -13.07 -15.06
CA ARG A 109 -14.21 -13.90 -14.79
C ARG A 109 -13.96 -15.22 -15.52
N LYS A 110 -13.84 -16.32 -14.76
CA LYS A 110 -13.93 -17.67 -15.30
C LYS A 110 -15.37 -17.92 -15.72
#